data_AF-A0A1A9RWT7-F1
#
_entry.id   AF-A0A1A9RWT7-F1
#
_cell.length_a   1.000
_cell.length_b   1.000
_cell.length_c   1.000
_cell.angle_alpha   90.00
_cell.angle_beta   90.00
_cell.angle_gamma   90.00
#
_symmetry.space_group_name_H-M   'P 1'
#
loop_
_entity.id
_entity.type
_entity.pdbx_description
1 polymer ?
#
loop_
_entity_poly.entity_id
_entity_poly.type
_entity_poly.pdbx_seq_one_letter_code
_entity_poly.pdbx_strand_id
1 'polypeptide(L)' 'MRVVCRNIIAALEAKQADLNAQLSARGIFKDYEKADSLQTRAEEIEMLLLEKLERWEMLEGKQNGG' A
#
# COMPACT_ATOMS: atom_id res chain seq x y z
N MET A 1 10.29 -8.91 -15.06
CA MET A 1 9.04 -8.19 -14.71
C MET A 1 8.38 -8.71 -13.42
N ARG A 2 8.10 -10.02 -13.27
CA ARG A 2 7.47 -10.62 -12.06
C ARG A 2 8.11 -10.23 -10.71
N VAL A 3 9.44 -10.30 -10.60
CA VAL A 3 10.17 -9.99 -9.35
C VAL A 3 10.10 -8.51 -8.98
N VAL A 4 10.11 -7.61 -9.98
CA VAL A 4 10.04 -6.16 -9.76
C VAL A 4 8.66 -5.75 -9.24
N CYS A 5 7.57 -6.29 -9.82
CA CYS A 5 6.22 -6.02 -9.31
C CYS A 5 6.04 -6.53 -7.87
N ARG A 6 6.57 -7.71 -7.55
CA ARG A 6 6.51 -8.28 -6.20
C ARG A 6 7.28 -7.43 -5.18
N ASN A 7 8.45 -6.91 -5.56
CA ASN A 7 9.25 -6.02 -4.71
C ASN A 7 8.55 -4.67 -4.47
N ILE A 8 7.86 -4.14 -5.48
CA ILE A 8 7.09 -2.89 -5.35
C ILE A 8 5.90 -3.08 -4.40
N ILE A 9 5.15 -4.18 -4.57
CA ILE A 9 4.01 -4.51 -3.68
C ILE A 9 4.50 -4.68 -2.24
N ALA A 10 5.54 -5.48 -2.01
CA ALA A 10 6.11 -5.68 -0.68
C ALA A 10 6.61 -4.38 -0.03
N ALA A 11 7.19 -3.47 -0.82
CA ALA A 11 7.62 -2.16 -0.32
C ALA A 11 6.43 -1.24 0.03
N LEU A 12 5.33 -1.32 -0.71
CA LEU A 12 4.11 -0.57 -0.43
C LEU A 12 3.39 -1.14 0.81
N GLU A 13 3.29 -2.47 0.94
CA GLU A 13 2.74 -3.14 2.14
C GLU A 13 3.52 -2.78 3.40
N ALA A 14 4.86 -2.78 3.34
CA ALA A 14 5.70 -2.38 4.47
C ALA A 14 5.46 -0.92 4.87
N LYS A 15 5.30 -0.01 3.91
CA LYS A 15 4.99 1.40 4.17
C LYS A 15 3.58 1.56 4.76
N GLN A 16 2.59 0.83 4.25
CA GLN A 16 1.23 0.87 4.78
C GLN A 16 1.20 0.37 6.24
N ALA A 17 1.92 -0.72 6.54
CA ALA A 17 2.04 -1.26 7.89
C ALA A 17 2.70 -0.25 8.86
N ASP A 18 3.75 0.44 8.41
CA ASP A 18 4.40 1.49 9.21
C ASP A 18 3.46 2.68 9.49
N LEU A 19 2.74 3.17 8.47
CA LEU A 19 1.75 4.24 8.63
C LEU A 19 0.63 3.83 9.58
N ASN A 20 0.12 2.61 9.47
CA ASN A 20 -0.91 2.10 10.37
C ASN A 20 -0.41 1.95 11.80
N ALA A 21 0.85 1.58 12.01
CA ALA A 21 1.46 1.55 13.34
C ALA A 21 1.56 2.96 13.94
N GLN A 22 1.92 3.97 13.13
CA GLN A 22 1.93 5.37 13.55
C GLN A 22 0.52 5.91 13.86
N LEU A 23 -0.48 5.56 13.03
CA LEU A 23 -1.89 5.94 13.23
C LEU A 23 -2.53 5.26 14.44
N SER A 24 -2.07 4.05 14.79
CA SER A 24 -2.50 3.35 15.99
C SER A 24 -1.84 3.87 17.27
N ALA A 25 -0.86 4.77 17.16
CA ALA A 25 -0.17 5.33 18.31
C ALA A 25 -1.08 6.26 19.10
N ARG A 26 -1.18 6.03 20.41
CA ARG A 26 -2.09 6.75 21.33
C ARG A 26 -1.92 8.28 21.36
N GLY A 27 -0.79 8.80 20.88
CA GLY A 27 -0.48 10.22 20.83
C GLY A 27 -0.81 10.92 19.52
N ILE A 28 -1.09 10.18 18.43
CA ILE A 28 -1.16 10.78 17.10
C ILE A 28 -2.37 11.70 16.94
N PHE A 29 -3.49 11.37 17.59
CA PHE A 29 -4.72 12.17 17.57
C PHE A 29 -4.63 13.48 18.38
N LYS A 30 -3.49 13.76 19.03
CA LYS A 30 -3.23 15.09 19.61
C LYS A 30 -2.71 16.09 18.57
N ASP A 31 -2.23 15.59 17.44
CA ASP A 31 -1.72 16.34 16.31
C ASP A 31 -2.56 15.99 15.09
N TYR A 32 -3.70 16.68 14.94
CA TYR A 32 -4.70 16.37 13.93
C TYR A 32 -4.19 16.56 12.50
N GLU A 33 -3.37 17.58 12.24
CA GLU A 33 -2.75 17.78 10.91
C GLU A 33 -1.83 16.62 10.55
N LYS A 34 -1.05 16.13 11.52
CA LYS A 34 -0.20 14.96 11.32
C LYS A 34 -1.02 13.69 11.13
N ALA A 35 -2.07 13.48 11.92
CA ALA A 35 -2.95 12.33 11.79
C ALA A 35 -3.69 12.30 10.44
N ASP A 36 -4.14 13.47 9.95
CA ASP A 36 -4.78 13.64 8.64
C ASP A 36 -3.79 13.37 7.50
N SER A 37 -2.58 13.90 7.61
CA SER A 37 -1.50 13.65 6.64
C SER A 37 -1.13 12.17 6.56
N LEU A 38 -1.04 11.49 7.72
CA LEU A 38 -0.74 10.05 7.78
C LEU A 38 -1.89 9.21 7.23
N GLN A 39 -3.15 9.57 7.51
CA GLN A 39 -4.33 8.90 6.94
C GLN A 39 -4.38 9.05 5.42
N THR A 40 -4.27 10.28 4.91
CA THR A 40 -4.23 10.57 3.47
C THR A 40 -3.15 9.73 2.80
N ARG A 41 -1.96 9.66 3.40
CA ARG A 41 -0.85 8.88 2.86
C ARG A 41 -1.10 7.38 2.91
N ALA A 42 -1.79 6.87 3.94
CA ALA A 42 -2.16 5.47 4.03
C ALA A 42 -3.18 5.08 2.96
N GLU A 43 -4.18 5.94 2.72
CA GLU A 43 -5.20 5.77 1.67
C GLU A 43 -4.58 5.80 0.27
N GLU A 44 -3.67 6.72 0.00
CA GLU A 44 -2.92 6.77 -1.28
C GLU A 44 -2.16 5.46 -1.55
N ILE A 45 -1.51 4.90 -0.52
CA ILE A 45 -0.76 3.65 -0.65
C ILE A 45 -1.71 2.47 -0.86
N GLU A 46 -2.86 2.45 -0.18
CA GLU A 46 -3.89 1.42 -0.37
C GLU A 46 -4.41 1.40 -1.81
N MET A 47 -4.75 2.58 -2.36
CA MET A 47 -5.16 2.69 -3.77
C MET A 47 -4.06 2.19 -4.73
N LEU A 48 -2.80 2.59 -4.50
CA LEU A 48 -1.68 2.12 -5.31
C LEU A 48 -1.45 0.62 -5.21
N LEU A 49 -1.64 0.02 -4.02
CA LEU A 49 -1.56 -1.42 -3.83
C LEU A 49 -2.63 -2.14 -4.64
N LEU A 50 -3.88 -1.69 -4.58
CA LEU A 50 -5.00 -2.25 -5.33
C LEU A 50 -4.73 -2.23 -6.84
N GLU A 51 -4.31 -1.09 -7.40
CA GLU A 51 -3.96 -1.00 -8.82
C GLU A 51 -2.84 -1.96 -9.24
N LYS A 52 -1.81 -2.12 -8.38
CA LYS A 52 -0.67 -2.99 -8.68
C LYS A 52 -1.05 -4.46 -8.58
N LEU A 53 -1.91 -4.83 -7.63
CA LEU A 53 -2.45 -6.17 -7.47
C LEU A 53 -3.38 -6.54 -8.63
N GLU A 54 -4.31 -5.68 -9.01
CA GLU A 54 -5.21 -5.90 -10.15
C GLU A 54 -4.43 -6.08 -11.45
N ARG A 55 -3.45 -5.21 -11.71
CA ARG A 55 -2.56 -5.35 -12.87
C ARG A 55 -1.77 -6.66 -12.82
N TRP A 56 -1.31 -7.07 -11.64
CA TRP A 56 -0.57 -8.31 -11.49
C TRP A 56 -1.44 -9.53 -11.76
N GLU A 57 -2.68 -9.56 -11.26
CA GLU A 57 -3.67 -10.61 -11.52
C GLU A 57 -4.00 -10.71 -13.02
N MET A 58 -4.25 -9.59 -13.71
CA MET A 58 -4.46 -9.59 -15.17
C MET A 58 -3.27 -10.15 -15.94
N LEU A 59 -2.04 -9.85 -15.52
CA LEU A 59 -0.82 -10.34 -16.18
C LEU A 59 -0.54 -11.82 -15.87
N GLU A 60 -0.90 -12.32 -14.69
CA GLU A 60 -0.84 -13.73 -14.32
C GLU A 60 -1.88 -14.55 -15.09
N GLY A 61 -3.13 -14.06 -15.15
CA GLY A 61 -4.22 -14.70 -15.90
C GLY A 61 -3.93 -14.81 -17.40
N LYS A 62 -3.31 -13.77 -17.99
CA LYS A 62 -2.82 -13.81 -19.39
C LYS A 62 -1.62 -14.75 -19.60
N GLN A 63 -0.77 -14.95 -18.59
CA GLN A 63 0.38 -15.86 -18.68
C GLN A 63 0.01 -17.33 -18.48
N ASN A 64 -1.08 -17.62 -17.77
CA ASN A 64 -1.53 -18.99 -17.48
C ASN A 64 -2.63 -19.50 -18.43
N GLY A 65 -3.16 -18.66 -19.32
CA GLY A 65 -4.20 -18.99 -20.31
C GLY A 65 -3.68 -19.08 -21.74
N GLY A 66 -2.57 -19.80 -21.96
CA GLY A 66 -2.06 -20.13 -23.30
C GLY A 66 -2.89 -21.21 -23.99
#